data_AF-A0A3S3QQP1-F1
#
_entry.id   AF-A0A3S3QQP1-F1
#
_cell.length_a   1.000
_cell.length_b   1.000
_cell.length_c   1.000
_cell.angle_alpha   90.00
_cell.angle_beta   90.00
_cell.angle_gamma   90.00
#
_symmetry.space_group_name_H-M   'P 1'
#
loop_
_entity.id
_entity.type
_entity.pdbx_description
1 polymer ?
#
loop_
_entity_poly.entity_id
_entity_poly.type
_entity_poly.pdbx_seq_one_letter_code
_entity_poly.pdbx_strand_id
1 'polypeptide(L)' 'MEDDCANNVIPIPNVMASILSKMIEWCKKHAQMKEDNNNNNNEEKEKELRSWDKEFVNLDTDTLYHLLIVANYFDI' A
#
# COMPACT_ATOMS: atom_id res chain seq x y z
N MET A 1 -11.61 -5.45 -34.15
CA MET A 1 -10.92 -4.45 -33.33
C MET A 1 -11.98 -3.76 -32.53
N GLU A 2 -11.93 -3.85 -31.20
CA GLU A 2 -12.12 -2.70 -30.32
C GLU A 2 -11.61 -3.05 -28.93
N ASP A 3 -10.76 -2.17 -28.47
CA ASP A 3 -9.83 -2.22 -27.37
C ASP A 3 -10.55 -1.87 -26.05
N ASP A 4 -11.47 -2.73 -25.61
CA ASP A 4 -12.28 -2.45 -24.40
C ASP A 4 -11.77 -3.18 -23.14
N CYS A 5 -10.60 -3.83 -23.23
CA CYS A 5 -9.93 -4.43 -22.07
C CYS A 5 -9.07 -3.40 -21.29
N ALA A 6 -8.99 -2.15 -21.77
CA ALA A 6 -8.30 -1.06 -21.09
C ALA A 6 -9.22 -0.17 -20.25
N ASN A 7 -10.55 -0.34 -20.34
CA ASN A 7 -11.54 0.44 -19.56
C ASN A 7 -12.02 -0.31 -18.30
N ASN A 8 -11.18 -1.19 -17.74
CA ASN A 8 -11.40 -1.88 -16.47
C ASN A 8 -11.20 -0.92 -15.26
N VAL A 9 -11.87 0.23 -15.28
CA VAL A 9 -11.87 1.16 -14.16
C VAL A 9 -12.62 0.50 -13.01
N ILE A 10 -11.93 0.20 -11.92
CA ILE A 10 -12.56 -0.26 -10.67
C ILE A 10 -12.99 0.99 -9.92
N PRO A 11 -14.29 1.33 -9.86
CA PRO A 11 -14.74 2.49 -9.09
C PRO A 11 -14.58 2.19 -7.60
N ILE A 12 -13.86 3.05 -6.89
CA ILE A 12 -13.67 2.96 -5.44
C ILE A 12 -14.38 4.16 -4.80
N PRO A 13 -15.69 4.05 -4.53
CA PRO A 13 -16.44 5.15 -3.95
C PRO A 13 -15.97 5.42 -2.51
N ASN A 14 -16.08 6.68 -2.08
CA ASN A 14 -15.80 7.12 -0.71
C ASN A 14 -14.34 7.00 -0.24
N VAL A 15 -13.41 6.78 -1.17
CA VAL A 15 -11.97 6.83 -0.88
C VAL A 15 -11.35 8.06 -1.54
N MET A 16 -10.67 8.87 -0.74
CA MET A 16 -9.93 10.01 -1.25
C MET A 16 -8.71 9.53 -2.06
N ALA A 17 -8.48 10.12 -3.24
CA ALA A 17 -7.41 9.70 -4.14
C ALA A 17 -6.02 9.71 -3.50
N SER A 18 -5.75 10.65 -2.58
CA SER A 18 -4.49 10.72 -1.83
C SER A 18 -4.31 9.53 -0.86
N ILE A 19 -5.39 9.04 -0.24
CA ILE A 19 -5.36 7.87 0.65
C ILE A 19 -5.16 6.60 -0.16
N LEU A 20 -5.87 6.46 -1.29
CA LEU A 20 -5.66 5.35 -2.21
C LEU A 20 -4.22 5.30 -2.73
N SER A 21 -3.66 6.46 -3.10
CA SER A 21 -2.27 6.56 -3.55
C SER A 21 -1.29 6.08 -2.46
N LYS A 22 -1.52 6.45 -1.20
CA LYS A 22 -0.72 5.97 -0.05
C LYS A 22 -0.86 4.46 0.14
N MET A 23 -2.07 3.92 0.03
CA MET A 23 -2.29 2.48 0.16
C MET A 23 -1.57 1.69 -0.94
N ILE A 24 -1.60 2.20 -2.18
CA ILE A 24 -0.86 1.61 -3.31
C ILE A 24 0.65 1.65 -3.06
N GLU A 25 1.17 2.76 -2.52
CA GLU A 25 2.59 2.88 -2.13
C GLU A 25 2.98 1.82 -1.09
N TRP A 26 2.15 1.66 -0.05
CA TRP A 26 2.34 0.64 0.98
C TRP A 26 2.37 -0.77 0.40
N CYS A 27 1.40 -1.12 -0.45
CA CYS A 27 1.34 -2.42 -1.11
C CYS A 27 2.58 -2.70 -1.96
N LYS A 28 3.07 -1.69 -2.71
CA LYS A 28 4.27 -1.84 -3.54
C LYS A 28 5.53 -2.09 -2.72
N LYS A 29 5.75 -1.32 -1.64
CA LYS A 29 6.92 -1.52 -0.76
C LYS A 29 6.92 -2.92 -0.13
N HIS A 30 5.76 -3.39 0.32
CA HIS A 30 5.61 -4.73 0.91
C HIS A 30 5.75 -5.87 -0.11
N ALA A 31 5.28 -5.69 -1.35
CA ALA A 31 5.45 -6.65 -2.42
C ALA A 31 6.94 -6.79 -2.82
N GLN A 32 7.63 -5.67 -3.03
CA GLN A 32 9.05 -5.67 -3.37
C GLN A 32 9.89 -6.39 -2.30
N MET A 33 9.62 -6.13 -1.02
CA MET A 33 10.33 -6.80 0.08
C MET A 33 10.09 -8.32 0.13
N LYS A 34 8.93 -8.80 -0.34
CA LYS A 34 8.65 -10.25 -0.46
C LYS A 34 9.36 -10.87 -1.66
N GLU A 35 9.52 -10.16 -2.77
CA GLU A 35 10.21 -10.68 -3.97
C GLU A 35 11.72 -10.81 -3.76
N ASP A 36 12.32 -9.91 -2.96
CA ASP A 36 13.76 -9.89 -2.71
C ASP A 36 14.27 -11.08 -1.85
N ASN A 37 13.43 -12.03 -1.44
CA ASN A 37 13.71 -13.18 -0.57
C ASN A 37 14.85 -14.14 -1.03
N ASN A 38 15.48 -13.90 -2.17
CA ASN A 38 16.68 -14.63 -2.61
C ASN A 38 17.97 -14.27 -1.83
N ASN A 39 17.97 -13.18 -1.04
CA ASN A 39 19.12 -12.77 -0.21
C ASN A 39 18.95 -13.17 1.27
N ASN A 40 19.94 -13.89 1.81
CA ASN A 40 19.98 -14.55 3.13
C ASN A 40 19.81 -13.65 4.40
N ASN A 41 19.53 -12.35 4.26
CA ASN A 41 19.42 -11.41 5.40
C ASN A 41 17.96 -10.96 5.64
N ASN A 42 17.07 -11.91 5.96
CA ASN A 42 15.65 -11.60 6.22
C ASN A 42 15.45 -10.65 7.42
N GLU A 43 16.27 -10.77 8.47
CA GLU A 43 16.16 -9.90 9.65
C GLU A 43 16.47 -8.42 9.37
N GLU A 44 17.41 -8.16 8.46
CA GLU A 44 17.81 -6.78 8.12
C GLU A 44 16.71 -6.10 7.29
N LYS A 45 16.13 -6.83 6.34
CA LYS A 45 14.96 -6.36 5.58
C LYS A 45 13.74 -6.13 6.44
N GLU A 46 13.47 -7.02 7.40
CA GLU A 46 12.36 -6.82 8.32
C GLU A 46 12.56 -5.56 9.17
N LYS A 47 13.80 -5.28 9.61
CA LYS A 47 14.14 -4.04 10.33
C LYS A 47 13.98 -2.80 9.43
N GLU A 48 14.41 -2.86 8.18
CA GLU A 48 14.21 -1.77 7.22
C GLU A 48 12.72 -1.52 6.98
N LEU A 49 11.94 -2.58 6.72
CA LEU A 49 10.52 -2.49 6.49
C LEU A 49 9.77 -1.91 7.70
N ARG A 50 10.07 -2.38 8.91
CA ARG A 50 9.50 -1.83 10.16
C ARG A 50 9.86 -0.36 10.37
N SER A 51 11.07 0.04 9.99
CA SER A 51 11.50 1.45 10.09
C SER A 51 10.74 2.32 9.10
N TRP A 52 10.59 1.83 7.87
CA TRP A 52 9.79 2.49 6.84
C TRP A 52 8.31 2.58 7.23
N ASP A 53 7.71 1.51 7.76
CA ASP A 53 6.32 1.52 8.24
C ASP A 53 6.10 2.58 9.30
N LYS A 54 7.04 2.72 10.23
CA LYS A 54 6.98 3.73 11.30
C LYS A 54 6.96 5.15 10.73
N GLU A 55 7.74 5.41 9.68
CA GLU A 55 7.73 6.70 8.98
C GLU A 55 6.48 6.89 8.13
N PHE A 56 6.01 5.83 7.49
CA PHE A 56 4.83 5.83 6.63
C PHE A 56 3.55 6.16 7.41
N VAL A 57 3.39 5.61 8.62
CA VAL A 57 2.23 5.88 9.49
C VAL A 57 2.38 7.16 10.33
N ASN A 58 3.52 7.87 10.22
CA ASN A 58 3.73 9.15 10.88
C ASN A 58 3.01 10.28 10.14
N LEU A 59 1.69 10.20 10.13
CA LEU A 59 0.76 11.10 9.46
C LEU A 59 -0.13 11.77 10.50
N ASP A 60 -0.86 12.81 10.09
CA ASP A 60 -1.90 13.38 10.94
C ASP A 60 -3.01 12.36 11.22
N THR A 61 -3.74 12.57 12.32
CA THR A 61 -4.77 11.63 12.80
C THR A 61 -5.90 11.39 11.80
N ASP A 62 -6.26 12.39 11.01
CA ASP A 62 -7.32 12.28 10.01
C ASP A 62 -6.88 11.37 8.85
N THR A 63 -5.68 11.61 8.31
CA THR A 63 -5.09 10.75 7.29
C THR A 63 -4.93 9.31 7.77
N LEU A 64 -4.49 9.11 9.03
CA LEU A 64 -4.34 7.78 9.60
C LEU A 64 -5.69 7.05 9.75
N TYR A 65 -6.74 7.76 10.19
CA TYR A 65 -8.08 7.21 10.30
C TYR A 65 -8.65 6.77 8.94
N HIS A 66 -8.48 7.62 7.91
CA HIS A 66 -8.89 7.27 6.55
C HIS A 66 -8.09 6.09 6.00
N LEU A 67 -6.79 6.03 6.26
CA LEU A 67 -5.94 4.90 5.87
C LEU A 67 -6.42 3.58 6.51
N LEU A 68 -6.81 3.60 7.78
CA LEU A 68 -7.36 2.44 8.48
C LEU A 68 -8.69 1.95 7.86
N ILE A 69 -9.60 2.85 7.53
CA ILE A 69 -10.87 2.51 6.86
C ILE A 69 -10.60 1.84 5.52
N VAL A 70 -9.66 2.40 4.75
CA VAL A 70 -9.30 1.89 3.42
C VAL A 70 -8.61 0.52 3.51
N ALA A 71 -7.71 0.34 4.48
CA ALA A 71 -7.09 -0.95 4.74
C ALA A 71 -8.14 -2.02 5.06
N ASN A 72 -9.10 -1.70 5.94
CA ASN A 72 -10.23 -2.59 6.24
C ASN A 72 -11.10 -2.86 5.00
N TYR A 73 -11.31 -1.87 4.13
CA TYR A 73 -12.08 -2.04 2.90
C TYR A 73 -11.41 -2.99 1.89
N PHE A 74 -10.08 -2.98 1.83
CA PHE A 74 -9.31 -3.83 0.92
C PHE A 74 -8.85 -5.16 1.52
N ASP A 75 -9.12 -5.41 2.81
CA ASP A 75 -8.72 -6.61 3.55
C ASP A 75 -7.20 -6.85 3.52
N ILE A 76 -6.44 -5.82 3.94
CA ILE A 76 -4.97 -5.77 3.94
C ILE A 76 -4.43 -5.59 5.35
#